data_AF-A0AAE0RV11-F1
#
_entry.id   AF-A0AAE0RV11-F1
#
_cell.length_a   1.000
_cell.length_b   1.000
_cell.length_c   1.000
_cell.angle_alpha   90.00
_cell.angle_beta   90.00
_cell.angle_gamma   90.00
#
_symmetry.space_group_name_H-M   'P 1'
#
loop_
_entity.id
_entity.type
_entity.pdbx_description
1 polymer ?
#
loop_
_entity_poly.entity_id
_entity_poly.type
_entity_poly.pdbx_seq_one_letter_code
_entity_poly.pdbx_strand_id
1 'polypeptide(L)'
;MAAITDFHFFQISVLFMFIYLSGFRAEAACDPKYQVIPGHSACLSKSPLASNSGVSSADQSLIVNKHNEYRGKVAPEATDMLKMSWDTYVAAVAQAWADNCDYIHDDGYKRTIPGRYWTGQNLGKATGQPALAWDSVVTMWYSEVNSFVYNSSSNVFADIGHYTQLVWAKTHKIGCGYAYCSTFHFYVCNYAPGGNGAGQVNTPYTSGPRCQSCKTCTNGLCDCGNADCMNGGTFNLTTCKCTCKKQAFYVQPYCGLNCTGITQSSTCGKAPFDSAGCAIYSNVPEDCPDTCGFCPVADSTGSGNVVLPGAANDVKVRRTFLIGLLLLASSIQALF
;
A
#
# COMPACT_ATOMS: atom_id res chain seq x y z
N MET A 1 60.66 -48.44 29.86
CA MET A 1 61.55 -48.23 28.70
C MET A 1 60.63 -47.87 27.54
N ALA A 2 60.41 -46.57 27.33
CA ALA A 2 61.02 -45.77 26.24
C ALA A 2 60.43 -46.15 24.87
N ALA A 3 60.07 -45.26 23.94
CA ALA A 3 59.91 -43.80 23.86
C ALA A 3 59.47 -43.53 22.39
N ILE A 4 58.47 -42.65 22.17
CA ILE A 4 58.39 -41.53 21.18
C ILE A 4 58.62 -41.92 19.67
N THR A 5 57.78 -41.60 18.67
CA THR A 5 57.45 -40.26 18.11
C THR A 5 56.33 -40.28 17.06
N ASP A 6 55.44 -39.29 17.18
CA ASP A 6 54.68 -38.48 16.20
C ASP A 6 54.58 -38.86 14.72
N PHE A 7 53.35 -38.80 14.18
CA PHE A 7 53.07 -38.20 12.86
C PHE A 7 51.65 -37.58 12.79
N HIS A 8 51.63 -36.25 12.80
CA HIS A 8 50.70 -35.28 12.21
C HIS A 8 49.24 -35.62 11.84
N PHE A 9 48.33 -34.83 12.45
CA PHE A 9 47.32 -33.97 11.80
C PHE A 9 46.60 -34.50 10.55
N PHE A 10 45.34 -34.95 10.69
CA PHE A 10 44.20 -34.56 9.83
C PHE A 10 42.92 -35.27 10.31
N GLN A 11 42.17 -34.69 11.25
CA GLN A 11 40.72 -34.91 11.36
C GLN A 11 40.05 -33.66 11.92
N ILE A 12 39.87 -32.67 11.04
CA ILE A 12 38.84 -31.65 11.21
C ILE A 12 37.54 -32.31 10.72
N SER A 13 36.69 -32.73 11.64
CA SER A 13 35.35 -33.22 11.31
C SER A 13 34.32 -32.44 12.11
N VAL A 14 33.78 -31.44 11.41
CA VAL A 14 32.39 -30.96 11.48
C VAL A 14 31.95 -30.43 12.84
N LEU A 15 32.30 -29.16 13.03
CA LEU A 15 31.58 -28.20 13.87
C LEU A 15 30.09 -28.22 13.47
N PHE A 16 29.24 -28.92 14.23
CA PHE A 16 27.79 -28.75 14.17
C PHE A 16 27.41 -27.40 14.79
N MET A 17 27.75 -26.33 14.08
CA MET A 17 27.14 -25.03 14.27
C MET A 17 25.80 -25.11 13.54
N PHE A 18 24.76 -25.53 14.26
CA PHE A 18 23.38 -25.29 13.84
C PHE A 18 23.14 -23.78 13.85
N ILE A 19 23.61 -23.11 12.79
CA ILE A 19 23.15 -21.77 12.46
C ILE A 19 21.68 -21.97 12.09
N TYR A 20 20.80 -21.62 13.02
CA TYR A 20 19.42 -21.29 12.70
C TYR A 20 19.48 -20.17 11.65
N LEU A 21 19.46 -20.56 10.37
CA LEU A 21 19.10 -19.68 9.27
C LEU A 21 17.59 -19.44 9.40
N SER A 22 17.20 -18.62 10.39
CA SER A 22 16.01 -17.80 10.23
C SER A 22 16.23 -17.04 8.93
N GLY A 23 15.48 -17.40 7.89
CA GLY A 23 15.64 -16.86 6.55
C GLY A 23 15.49 -15.35 6.57
N PHE A 24 16.61 -14.64 6.64
CA PHE A 24 16.68 -13.25 6.24
C PHE A 24 16.47 -13.23 4.73
N ARG A 25 15.21 -13.08 4.30
CA ARG A 25 14.93 -12.68 2.92
C ARG A 25 15.65 -11.37 2.69
N ALA A 26 16.47 -11.29 1.65
CA ALA A 26 17.07 -10.04 1.23
C ALA A 26 15.94 -9.02 0.93
N GLU A 27 16.02 -7.85 1.55
CA GLU A 27 15.15 -6.71 1.22
C GLU A 27 15.48 -6.28 -0.21
N ALA A 28 14.43 -6.13 -1.05
CA ALA A 28 14.59 -5.61 -2.40
C ALA A 28 14.90 -4.11 -2.35
N ALA A 29 15.54 -3.59 -3.40
CA ALA A 29 15.67 -2.14 -3.59
C ALA A 29 14.28 -1.52 -3.81
N CYS A 30 13.66 -1.05 -2.72
CA CYS A 30 12.42 -0.27 -2.73
C CYS A 30 12.72 1.23 -2.61
N ASP A 31 11.72 2.07 -2.85
CA ASP A 31 11.82 3.51 -2.62
C ASP A 31 12.29 3.80 -1.17
N PRO A 32 13.28 4.68 -0.96
CA PRO A 32 13.80 5.03 0.37
C PRO A 32 12.72 5.36 1.40
N LYS A 33 11.56 5.89 0.98
CA LYS A 33 10.46 6.20 1.91
C LYS A 33 9.91 4.99 2.64
N TYR A 34 10.00 3.80 2.05
CA TYR A 34 9.54 2.56 2.66
C TYR A 34 10.61 1.91 3.55
N GLN A 35 11.88 2.21 3.30
CA GLN A 35 13.02 1.65 4.06
C GLN A 35 13.07 2.14 5.51
N VAL A 36 12.36 3.24 5.83
CA VAL A 36 12.23 3.75 7.20
C VAL A 36 11.48 2.77 8.13
N ILE A 37 10.74 1.82 7.56
CA ILE A 37 10.06 0.75 8.29
C ILE A 37 10.75 -0.58 7.96
N PRO A 38 11.47 -1.19 8.92
CA PRO A 38 12.13 -2.47 8.69
C PRO A 38 11.16 -3.57 8.23
N GLY A 39 11.49 -4.25 7.13
CA GLY A 39 10.64 -5.28 6.53
C GLY A 39 9.31 -4.76 5.97
N HIS A 40 9.21 -3.48 5.59
CA HIS A 40 8.03 -2.92 4.93
C HIS A 40 7.59 -3.75 3.72
N SER A 41 6.28 -3.89 3.50
CA SER A 41 5.72 -4.77 2.46
C SER A 41 6.17 -4.39 1.04
N ALA A 42 6.35 -3.09 0.78
CA ALA A 42 6.90 -2.58 -0.49
C ALA A 42 8.37 -2.95 -0.75
N CYS A 43 9.09 -3.40 0.28
CA CYS A 43 10.52 -3.77 0.23
C CYS A 43 10.73 -5.28 0.18
N LEU A 44 9.65 -6.06 0.10
CA LEU A 44 9.75 -7.50 -0.04
C LEU A 44 10.22 -7.86 -1.46
N SER A 45 11.16 -8.80 -1.53
CA SER A 45 11.53 -9.43 -2.79
C SER A 45 10.37 -10.27 -3.34
N LYS A 46 10.10 -10.12 -4.65
CA LYS A 46 9.11 -10.92 -5.38
C LYS A 46 9.39 -12.41 -5.21
N SER A 47 8.35 -13.16 -4.87
CA SER A 47 8.43 -14.61 -4.71
C SER A 47 8.69 -15.28 -6.06
N PRO A 48 9.53 -16.33 -6.13
CA PRO A 48 9.68 -17.12 -7.36
C PRO A 48 8.39 -17.86 -7.75
N LEU A 49 7.40 -17.95 -6.85
CA LEU A 49 6.08 -18.51 -7.13
C LEU A 49 5.17 -17.54 -7.91
N ALA A 50 5.51 -16.24 -7.93
CA ALA A 50 4.69 -15.21 -8.55
C ALA A 50 4.96 -15.09 -10.05
N SER A 51 3.91 -15.25 -10.84
CA SER A 51 3.86 -15.02 -12.29
C SER A 51 2.59 -14.27 -12.66
N ASN A 52 2.45 -13.81 -13.91
CA ASN A 52 1.26 -13.10 -14.41
C ASN A 52 0.78 -12.04 -13.41
N SER A 53 1.68 -11.14 -13.03
CA SER A 53 1.48 -10.17 -11.96
C SER A 53 1.12 -8.79 -12.51
N GLY A 54 0.39 -8.01 -11.72
CA GLY A 54 0.03 -6.64 -12.04
C GLY A 54 -1.47 -6.45 -12.27
N VAL A 55 -1.90 -5.20 -12.17
CA VAL A 55 -3.29 -4.78 -12.41
C VAL A 55 -3.30 -3.84 -13.60
N SER A 56 -3.99 -4.23 -14.69
CA SER A 56 -4.05 -3.44 -15.93
C SER A 56 -4.79 -2.11 -15.70
N SER A 57 -4.53 -1.07 -16.49
CA SER A 57 -5.24 0.21 -16.35
C SER A 57 -6.78 0.08 -16.49
N ALA A 58 -7.22 -0.89 -17.30
CA ALA A 58 -8.64 -1.23 -17.42
C ALA A 58 -9.18 -1.80 -16.11
N ASP A 59 -8.44 -2.73 -15.49
CA ASP A 59 -8.81 -3.30 -14.19
C ASP A 59 -8.76 -2.26 -13.07
N GLN A 60 -7.76 -1.36 -13.06
CA GLN A 60 -7.69 -0.26 -12.09
C GLN A 60 -8.96 0.60 -12.14
N SER A 61 -9.40 0.95 -13.35
CA SER A 61 -10.62 1.72 -13.57
C SER A 61 -11.86 0.93 -13.15
N LEU A 62 -11.92 -0.35 -13.51
CA LEU A 62 -13.03 -1.23 -13.14
C LEU A 62 -13.16 -1.39 -11.61
N ILE A 63 -12.04 -1.61 -10.91
CA ILE A 63 -12.00 -1.73 -9.45
C ILE A 63 -12.56 -0.45 -8.81
N VAL A 64 -12.06 0.72 -9.18
CA VAL A 64 -12.52 2.01 -8.63
C VAL A 64 -14.00 2.23 -8.93
N ASN A 65 -14.43 1.98 -10.16
CA ASN A 65 -15.83 2.15 -10.56
C ASN A 65 -16.75 1.23 -9.78
N LYS A 66 -16.37 -0.04 -9.59
CA LYS A 66 -17.17 -1.02 -8.85
C LYS A 66 -17.27 -0.68 -7.37
N HIS A 67 -16.17 -0.26 -6.75
CA HIS A 67 -16.19 0.23 -5.38
C HIS A 67 -17.12 1.44 -5.23
N ASN A 68 -17.02 2.42 -6.12
CA ASN A 68 -17.87 3.62 -6.11
C ASN A 68 -19.35 3.28 -6.37
N GLU A 69 -19.65 2.34 -7.26
CA GLU A 69 -21.02 1.84 -7.47
C GLU A 69 -21.63 1.30 -6.18
N TYR A 70 -20.90 0.41 -5.49
CA TYR A 70 -21.34 -0.20 -4.23
C TYR A 70 -21.47 0.81 -3.09
N ARG A 71 -20.46 1.68 -2.92
CA ARG A 71 -20.48 2.78 -1.94
C ARG A 71 -21.64 3.72 -2.16
N GLY A 72 -21.96 4.00 -3.42
CA GLY A 72 -23.06 4.88 -3.80
C GLY A 72 -24.43 4.25 -3.60
N LYS A 73 -24.58 2.96 -3.28
CA LYS A 73 -25.89 2.31 -3.13
C LYS A 73 -26.11 1.60 -1.80
N VAL A 74 -25.31 1.94 -0.79
CA VAL A 74 -25.46 1.37 0.56
C VAL A 74 -26.85 1.63 1.14
N ALA A 75 -27.30 0.68 1.98
CA ALA A 75 -28.54 0.76 2.73
C ALA A 75 -28.24 0.39 4.20
N PRO A 76 -28.55 1.24 5.19
CA PRO A 76 -29.15 2.58 5.06
C PRO A 76 -28.24 3.54 4.26
N GLU A 77 -28.83 4.61 3.73
CA GLU A 77 -28.09 5.62 2.94
C GLU A 77 -27.02 6.31 3.78
N ALA A 78 -25.96 6.79 3.12
CA ALA A 78 -24.84 7.48 3.74
C ALA A 78 -24.85 8.99 3.47
N THR A 79 -24.68 9.80 4.50
CA THR A 79 -24.58 11.26 4.35
C THR A 79 -23.20 11.72 3.89
N ASP A 80 -22.16 10.92 4.14
CA ASP A 80 -20.75 11.33 4.15
C ASP A 80 -19.81 10.42 3.33
N MET A 81 -20.35 9.53 2.50
CA MET A 81 -19.58 8.55 1.73
C MET A 81 -18.67 9.23 0.69
N LEU A 82 -17.36 9.27 0.91
CA LEU A 82 -16.43 9.84 -0.07
C LEU A 82 -16.34 9.01 -1.34
N LYS A 83 -16.21 9.69 -2.48
CA LYS A 83 -15.83 9.08 -3.74
C LYS A 83 -14.38 8.59 -3.67
N MET A 84 -14.17 7.34 -4.08
CA MET A 84 -12.86 6.68 -4.09
C MET A 84 -12.12 6.92 -5.41
N SER A 85 -10.79 7.00 -5.34
CA SER A 85 -9.89 7.17 -6.48
C SER A 85 -8.68 6.24 -6.36
N TRP A 86 -8.07 5.89 -7.49
CA TRP A 86 -6.84 5.08 -7.50
C TRP A 86 -5.65 5.86 -6.97
N ASP A 87 -4.81 5.23 -6.14
CA ASP A 87 -3.54 5.78 -5.65
C ASP A 87 -2.39 4.82 -5.96
N THR A 88 -1.38 5.32 -6.68
CA THR A 88 -0.26 4.51 -7.16
C THR A 88 0.69 4.08 -6.04
N TYR A 89 0.82 4.84 -4.96
CA TYR A 89 1.62 4.44 -3.81
C TYR A 89 0.94 3.31 -3.05
N VAL A 90 -0.38 3.43 -2.83
CA VAL A 90 -1.19 2.37 -2.22
C VAL A 90 -1.14 1.09 -3.06
N ALA A 91 -1.20 1.23 -4.39
CA ALA A 91 -1.14 0.10 -5.33
C ALA A 91 0.24 -0.57 -5.34
N ALA A 92 1.32 0.20 -5.26
CA ALA A 92 2.68 -0.36 -5.21
C ALA A 92 2.87 -1.28 -4.00
N VAL A 93 2.38 -0.88 -2.82
CA VAL A 93 2.42 -1.72 -1.61
C VAL A 93 1.55 -2.98 -1.78
N ALA A 94 0.33 -2.83 -2.31
CA ALA A 94 -0.57 -3.97 -2.55
C ALA A 94 0.02 -4.97 -3.56
N GLN A 95 0.67 -4.48 -4.61
CA GLN A 95 1.32 -5.31 -5.63
C GLN A 95 2.52 -6.06 -5.07
N ALA A 96 3.37 -5.41 -4.27
CA ALA A 96 4.49 -6.08 -3.61
C ALA A 96 4.01 -7.21 -2.68
N TRP A 97 2.89 -7.02 -1.97
CA TRP A 97 2.30 -8.08 -1.16
C TRP A 97 1.70 -9.22 -2.00
N ALA A 98 1.04 -8.90 -3.12
CA ALA A 98 0.56 -9.93 -4.05
C ALA A 98 1.73 -10.77 -4.62
N ASP A 99 2.82 -10.11 -5.00
CA ASP A 99 4.04 -10.74 -5.49
C ASP A 99 4.78 -11.57 -4.43
N ASN A 100 4.49 -11.38 -3.13
CA ASN A 100 5.03 -12.21 -2.05
C ASN A 100 4.40 -13.63 -2.03
N CYS A 101 3.22 -13.79 -2.63
CA CYS A 101 2.49 -15.07 -2.70
C CYS A 101 2.25 -15.77 -1.36
N ASP A 102 2.05 -14.98 -0.30
CA ASP A 102 1.64 -15.45 1.01
C ASP A 102 0.21 -15.00 1.29
N TYR A 103 -0.73 -15.96 1.31
CA TYR A 103 -2.16 -15.66 1.50
C TYR A 103 -2.47 -15.45 2.99
N ILE A 104 -1.97 -14.34 3.52
CA ILE A 104 -2.22 -13.83 4.86
C ILE A 104 -2.23 -12.30 4.79
N HIS A 105 -2.88 -11.65 5.74
CA HIS A 105 -2.71 -10.21 5.89
C HIS A 105 -1.29 -9.89 6.36
N ASP A 106 -0.61 -8.98 5.68
CA ASP A 106 0.60 -8.36 6.20
C ASP A 106 0.29 -7.44 7.39
N ASP A 107 1.35 -7.18 8.15
CA ASP A 107 1.33 -6.27 9.28
C ASP A 107 0.89 -4.85 8.85
N GLY A 108 -0.06 -4.28 9.59
CA GLY A 108 -0.67 -2.99 9.24
C GLY A 108 0.31 -1.81 9.28
N TYR A 109 1.33 -1.85 10.15
CA TYR A 109 2.38 -0.83 10.17
C TYR A 109 3.31 -0.98 8.97
N LYS A 110 3.68 -2.21 8.60
CA LYS A 110 4.50 -2.52 7.41
C LYS A 110 3.81 -2.26 6.06
N ARG A 111 2.49 -2.03 6.07
CA ARG A 111 1.69 -1.69 4.89
C ARG A 111 1.34 -0.20 4.79
N THR A 112 1.76 0.62 5.74
CA THR A 112 1.48 2.06 5.73
C THR A 112 2.10 2.73 4.50
N ILE A 113 1.64 3.93 4.16
CA ILE A 113 2.31 4.82 3.22
C ILE A 113 2.99 5.89 4.06
N PRO A 114 4.32 5.79 4.31
CA PRO A 114 5.02 6.68 5.22
C PRO A 114 4.79 8.16 4.88
N GLY A 115 4.40 8.94 5.88
CA GLY A 115 4.07 10.37 5.74
C GLY A 115 2.74 10.70 5.04
N ARG A 116 1.90 9.71 4.70
CA ARG A 116 0.59 9.92 4.06
C ARG A 116 -0.58 9.26 4.80
N TYR A 117 -0.59 7.92 4.85
CA TYR A 117 -1.75 7.13 5.23
C TYR A 117 -1.37 5.81 5.89
N TRP A 118 -2.03 5.46 6.99
CA TRP A 118 -2.19 4.05 7.36
C TRP A 118 -3.18 3.38 6.39
N THR A 119 -3.04 2.07 6.17
CA THR A 119 -3.84 1.34 5.17
C THR A 119 -4.58 0.14 5.75
N GLY A 120 -5.84 -0.01 5.33
CA GLY A 120 -6.60 -1.25 5.47
C GLY A 120 -6.29 -2.19 4.30
N GLN A 121 -6.79 -3.42 4.35
CA GLN A 121 -6.57 -4.41 3.29
C GLN A 121 -7.72 -5.41 3.16
N ASN A 122 -8.10 -5.72 1.92
CA ASN A 122 -8.89 -6.88 1.57
C ASN A 122 -8.04 -7.85 0.76
N LEU A 123 -8.20 -9.15 1.03
CA LEU A 123 -7.51 -10.23 0.32
C LEU A 123 -8.53 -11.13 -0.38
N GLY A 124 -8.16 -11.61 -1.57
CA GLY A 124 -8.96 -12.55 -2.35
C GLY A 124 -8.08 -13.68 -2.85
N LYS A 125 -8.61 -14.90 -2.83
CA LYS A 125 -7.94 -16.09 -3.35
C LYS A 125 -8.89 -16.87 -4.23
N ALA A 126 -8.42 -17.26 -5.40
CA ALA A 126 -9.15 -18.18 -6.28
C ALA A 126 -8.23 -19.32 -6.73
N THR A 127 -8.83 -20.48 -6.99
CA THR A 127 -8.16 -21.65 -7.58
C THR A 127 -8.81 -21.98 -8.92
N GLY A 128 -8.07 -22.63 -9.82
CA GLY A 128 -8.51 -22.92 -11.18
C GLY A 128 -8.02 -21.89 -12.20
N GLN A 129 -8.30 -22.15 -13.48
CA GLN A 129 -7.97 -21.28 -14.61
C GLN A 129 -9.20 -21.09 -15.50
N PRO A 130 -9.47 -19.89 -16.01
CA PRO A 130 -8.68 -18.65 -15.88
C PRO A 130 -8.84 -17.96 -14.51
N ALA A 131 -8.06 -16.90 -14.29
CA ALA A 131 -8.22 -15.99 -13.16
C ALA A 131 -9.65 -15.40 -13.11
N LEU A 132 -10.17 -15.13 -11.91
CA LEU A 132 -11.39 -14.34 -11.75
C LEU A 132 -11.15 -12.91 -12.24
N ALA A 133 -12.17 -12.35 -12.90
CA ALA A 133 -12.21 -10.92 -13.19
C ALA A 133 -12.32 -10.13 -11.87
N TRP A 134 -11.71 -8.94 -11.83
CA TRP A 134 -11.77 -8.06 -10.67
C TRP A 134 -13.20 -7.71 -10.24
N ASP A 135 -14.15 -7.65 -11.19
CA ASP A 135 -15.57 -7.45 -10.88
C ASP A 135 -16.11 -8.52 -9.93
N SER A 136 -15.78 -9.78 -10.18
CA SER A 136 -16.18 -10.90 -9.33
C SER A 136 -15.51 -10.85 -7.95
N VAL A 137 -14.24 -10.47 -7.89
CA VAL A 137 -13.51 -10.35 -6.61
C VAL A 137 -14.09 -9.24 -5.74
N VAL A 138 -14.34 -8.06 -6.32
CA VAL A 138 -14.97 -6.94 -5.59
C VAL A 138 -16.40 -7.28 -5.19
N THR A 139 -17.15 -7.98 -6.06
CA THR A 139 -18.51 -8.46 -5.75
C THR A 139 -18.51 -9.46 -4.58
N MET A 140 -17.51 -10.36 -4.53
CA MET A 140 -17.35 -11.31 -3.44
C MET A 140 -17.14 -10.59 -2.10
N TRP A 141 -16.22 -9.63 -2.03
CA TRP A 141 -16.03 -8.80 -0.83
C TRP A 141 -17.28 -8.01 -0.45
N TYR A 142 -18.01 -7.47 -1.43
CA TYR A 142 -19.26 -6.76 -1.17
C TYR A 142 -20.38 -7.69 -0.65
N SER A 143 -20.39 -8.96 -1.05
CA SER A 143 -21.47 -9.91 -0.73
C SER A 143 -21.63 -10.19 0.77
N GLU A 144 -20.61 -9.88 1.57
CA GLU A 144 -20.67 -9.88 3.04
C GLU A 144 -21.73 -8.92 3.61
N VAL A 145 -22.25 -7.97 2.81
CA VAL A 145 -23.43 -7.17 3.16
C VAL A 145 -24.62 -8.01 3.61
N ASN A 146 -24.74 -9.25 3.12
CA ASN A 146 -25.81 -10.17 3.49
C ASN A 146 -25.71 -10.65 4.95
N SER A 147 -24.53 -10.55 5.56
CA SER A 147 -24.25 -10.87 6.97
C SER A 147 -24.17 -9.62 7.85
N PHE A 148 -24.26 -8.42 7.27
CA PHE A 148 -24.09 -7.16 7.96
C PHE A 148 -25.43 -6.54 8.36
N VAL A 149 -25.52 -6.07 9.60
CA VAL A 149 -26.62 -5.23 10.07
C VAL A 149 -26.07 -3.91 10.60
N TYR A 150 -26.46 -2.80 9.98
CA TYR A 150 -26.00 -1.47 10.36
C TYR A 150 -26.33 -1.16 11.83
N ASN A 151 -25.35 -0.64 12.56
CA ASN A 151 -25.43 -0.31 13.99
C ASN A 151 -25.87 -1.48 14.89
N SER A 152 -25.54 -2.72 14.52
CA SER A 152 -25.81 -3.90 15.34
C SER A 152 -24.55 -4.42 16.04
N SER A 153 -24.68 -4.78 17.31
CA SER A 153 -23.64 -5.51 18.04
C SER A 153 -23.55 -7.00 17.66
N SER A 154 -24.51 -7.52 16.89
CA SER A 154 -24.51 -8.92 16.42
C SER A 154 -23.51 -9.20 15.30
N ASN A 155 -22.93 -8.16 14.72
CA ASN A 155 -21.99 -8.27 13.62
C ASN A 155 -20.70 -9.00 14.04
N VAL A 156 -20.29 -9.97 13.23
CA VAL A 156 -19.04 -10.72 13.44
C VAL A 156 -18.03 -10.24 12.40
N PHE A 157 -16.93 -9.64 12.85
CA PHE A 157 -15.95 -9.00 11.96
C PHE A 157 -15.42 -9.92 10.85
N ALA A 158 -15.19 -11.20 11.15
CA ALA A 158 -14.72 -12.18 10.18
C ALA A 158 -15.67 -12.37 8.97
N ASP A 159 -16.96 -12.06 9.14
CA ASP A 159 -17.99 -12.25 8.12
C ASP A 159 -18.35 -10.96 7.37
N ILE A 160 -17.86 -9.79 7.83
CA ILE A 160 -18.26 -8.48 7.31
C ILE A 160 -17.10 -7.53 7.00
N GLY A 161 -15.88 -7.90 7.38
CA GLY A 161 -14.73 -6.99 7.38
C GLY A 161 -14.38 -6.47 5.99
N HIS A 162 -14.52 -7.31 4.95
CA HIS A 162 -14.25 -6.88 3.58
C HIS A 162 -15.32 -5.90 3.09
N TYR A 163 -16.59 -6.18 3.40
CA TYR A 163 -17.69 -5.25 3.09
C TYR A 163 -17.52 -3.92 3.80
N THR A 164 -17.31 -3.90 5.12
CA THR A 164 -17.22 -2.65 5.88
C THR A 164 -16.03 -1.80 5.48
N GLN A 165 -14.89 -2.42 5.08
CA GLN A 165 -13.78 -1.69 4.49
C GLN A 165 -14.15 -1.07 3.13
N LEU A 166 -14.82 -1.82 2.25
CA LEU A 166 -15.25 -1.36 0.94
C LEU A 166 -16.17 -0.13 1.05
N VAL A 167 -17.07 -0.13 2.05
CA VAL A 167 -18.03 0.96 2.31
C VAL A 167 -17.59 1.93 3.42
N TRP A 168 -16.30 1.98 3.76
CA TRP A 168 -15.83 2.91 4.79
C TRP A 168 -15.86 4.36 4.29
N ALA A 169 -16.67 5.23 4.90
CA ALA A 169 -16.94 6.59 4.38
C ALA A 169 -15.67 7.41 4.16
N LYS A 170 -14.71 7.33 5.08
CA LYS A 170 -13.46 8.12 5.04
C LYS A 170 -12.41 7.59 4.07
N THR A 171 -12.48 6.30 3.70
CA THR A 171 -11.54 5.69 2.77
C THR A 171 -11.84 6.17 1.35
N HIS A 172 -10.90 6.90 0.74
CA HIS A 172 -11.09 7.54 -0.56
C HIS A 172 -9.93 7.31 -1.54
N LYS A 173 -8.90 6.58 -1.11
CA LYS A 173 -7.80 6.08 -1.95
C LYS A 173 -7.80 4.56 -1.91
N ILE A 174 -7.63 3.93 -3.06
CA ILE A 174 -7.47 2.49 -3.21
C ILE A 174 -6.32 2.18 -4.16
N GLY A 175 -5.61 1.09 -3.88
CA GLY A 175 -4.64 0.54 -4.80
C GLY A 175 -4.58 -0.96 -4.61
N CYS A 176 -4.51 -1.69 -5.72
CA CYS A 176 -4.61 -3.14 -5.71
C CYS A 176 -3.44 -3.79 -6.44
N GLY A 177 -3.16 -5.02 -6.04
CA GLY A 177 -2.14 -5.91 -6.58
C GLY A 177 -2.73 -7.25 -6.96
N TYR A 178 -2.10 -7.90 -7.95
CA TYR A 178 -2.46 -9.25 -8.38
C TYR A 178 -1.22 -10.05 -8.74
N ALA A 179 -1.25 -11.34 -8.43
CA ALA A 179 -0.27 -12.32 -8.89
C ALA A 179 -0.89 -13.72 -9.01
N TYR A 180 -0.44 -14.50 -9.99
CA TYR A 180 -0.62 -15.95 -9.98
C TYR A 180 0.51 -16.62 -9.20
N CYS A 181 0.17 -17.25 -8.09
CA CYS A 181 1.06 -17.82 -7.09
C CYS A 181 1.20 -19.33 -7.23
N SER A 182 1.72 -19.79 -8.38
CA SER A 182 1.91 -21.20 -8.80
C SER A 182 0.68 -22.11 -8.86
N THR A 183 -0.22 -22.01 -7.86
CA THR A 183 -1.39 -22.88 -7.65
C THR A 183 -2.69 -22.09 -7.39
N PHE A 184 -2.59 -20.79 -7.13
CA PHE A 184 -3.74 -19.93 -6.85
C PHE A 184 -3.55 -18.51 -7.38
N HIS A 185 -4.65 -17.82 -7.60
CA HIS A 185 -4.71 -16.41 -7.93
C HIS A 185 -4.85 -15.59 -6.66
N PHE A 186 -3.93 -14.64 -6.45
CA PHE A 186 -3.92 -13.78 -5.27
C PHE A 186 -4.28 -12.35 -5.65
N TYR A 187 -5.30 -11.81 -4.98
CA TYR A 187 -5.81 -10.46 -5.15
C TYR A 187 -5.64 -9.71 -3.84
N VAL A 188 -5.04 -8.52 -3.91
CA VAL A 188 -4.80 -7.66 -2.75
C VAL A 188 -5.36 -6.28 -3.08
N CYS A 189 -6.19 -5.70 -2.23
CA CYS A 189 -6.53 -4.28 -2.31
C CYS A 189 -6.21 -3.61 -0.98
N ASN A 190 -5.44 -2.54 -1.03
CA ASN A 190 -5.14 -1.69 0.12
C ASN A 190 -6.00 -0.42 0.04
N TYR A 191 -6.41 0.07 1.20
CA TYR A 191 -7.41 1.14 1.36
C TYR A 191 -6.85 2.27 2.21
N ALA A 192 -6.90 3.51 1.74
CA ALA A 192 -6.30 4.67 2.40
C ALA A 192 -7.28 5.87 2.54
N PRO A 193 -7.34 6.51 3.74
CA PRO A 193 -6.97 5.90 5.01
C PRO A 193 -7.74 4.58 5.19
N GLY A 194 -7.18 3.63 5.95
CA GLY A 194 -7.89 2.38 6.17
C GLY A 194 -9.23 2.57 6.89
N GLY A 195 -10.02 1.51 6.91
CA GLY A 195 -11.28 1.43 7.64
C GLY A 195 -11.20 0.50 8.84
N ASN A 196 -12.38 0.11 9.36
CA ASN A 196 -12.52 -0.92 10.39
C ASN A 196 -11.76 -0.64 11.69
N GLY A 197 -11.64 0.63 12.07
CA GLY A 197 -11.06 1.01 13.36
C GLY A 197 -11.80 0.37 14.54
N ALA A 198 -11.07 0.09 15.62
CA ALA A 198 -11.62 -0.55 16.81
C ALA A 198 -12.89 0.14 17.31
N GLY A 199 -13.97 -0.63 17.47
CA GLY A 199 -15.26 -0.14 17.97
C GLY A 199 -16.15 0.59 16.95
N GLN A 200 -15.72 0.76 15.69
CA GLN A 200 -16.45 1.52 14.66
C GLN A 200 -16.97 0.66 13.49
N VAL A 201 -16.67 -0.64 13.48
CA VAL A 201 -17.05 -1.56 12.38
C VAL A 201 -18.57 -1.57 12.11
N ASN A 202 -19.39 -1.36 13.14
CA ASN A 202 -20.86 -1.42 13.00
C ASN A 202 -21.46 -0.19 12.31
N THR A 203 -20.70 0.89 12.16
CA THR A 203 -21.13 2.15 11.53
C THR A 203 -20.04 2.66 10.59
N PRO A 204 -19.82 1.98 9.44
CA PRO A 204 -18.72 2.32 8.52
C PRO A 204 -18.89 3.68 7.83
N TYR A 205 -20.07 4.27 7.92
CA TYR A 205 -20.45 5.58 7.39
C TYR A 205 -21.52 6.21 8.27
N THR A 206 -21.85 7.48 8.07
CA THR A 206 -22.94 8.15 8.79
C THR A 206 -24.28 7.90 8.09
N SER A 207 -25.19 7.17 8.74
CA SER A 207 -26.53 6.91 8.19
C SER A 207 -27.38 8.18 8.12
N GLY A 208 -28.02 8.41 6.98
CA GLY A 208 -28.95 9.51 6.73
C GLY A 208 -29.12 9.80 5.24
N PRO A 209 -29.91 10.81 4.85
CA PRO A 209 -30.12 11.17 3.46
C PRO A 209 -28.80 11.27 2.68
N ARG A 210 -28.78 10.58 1.55
CA ARG A 210 -27.63 10.50 0.66
C ARG A 210 -26.97 11.86 0.42
N CYS A 211 -25.66 11.92 0.64
CA CYS A 211 -24.83 13.12 0.44
C CYS A 211 -25.19 14.35 1.30
N GLN A 212 -26.03 14.23 2.34
CA GLN A 212 -26.43 15.38 3.14
C GLN A 212 -25.26 16.17 3.76
N SER A 213 -24.12 15.51 4.00
CA SER A 213 -22.94 16.15 4.60
C SER A 213 -22.01 16.84 3.60
N CYS A 214 -22.25 16.72 2.29
CA CYS A 214 -21.33 17.23 1.26
C CYS A 214 -21.93 18.24 0.29
N LYS A 215 -21.04 19.04 -0.30
CA LYS A 215 -21.42 20.08 -1.27
C LYS A 215 -21.76 19.53 -2.65
N THR A 216 -20.99 18.56 -3.13
CA THR A 216 -21.17 17.96 -4.45
C THR A 216 -21.46 16.49 -4.27
N CYS A 217 -22.59 16.05 -4.83
CA CYS A 217 -23.01 14.66 -4.83
C CYS A 217 -22.96 14.10 -6.25
N THR A 218 -22.17 13.05 -6.46
CA THR A 218 -22.08 12.34 -7.74
C THR A 218 -22.42 10.87 -7.50
N ASN A 219 -23.54 10.40 -8.06
CA ASN A 219 -24.01 9.01 -7.91
C ASN A 219 -24.11 8.52 -6.46
N GLY A 220 -24.50 9.41 -5.53
CA GLY A 220 -24.60 9.09 -4.11
C GLY A 220 -23.29 9.15 -3.33
N LEU A 221 -22.24 9.73 -3.91
CA LEU A 221 -20.94 9.91 -3.28
C LEU A 221 -20.62 11.40 -3.14
N CYS A 222 -19.99 11.75 -2.02
CA CYS A 222 -19.39 13.05 -1.80
C CYS A 222 -18.14 13.20 -2.68
N ASP A 223 -18.25 14.04 -3.71
CA ASP A 223 -17.22 14.23 -4.73
C ASP A 223 -16.46 15.54 -4.49
N CYS A 224 -15.24 15.40 -3.96
CA CYS A 224 -14.32 16.52 -3.74
C CYS A 224 -13.19 16.59 -4.78
N GLY A 225 -13.34 15.92 -5.93
CA GLY A 225 -12.32 15.86 -6.97
C GLY A 225 -11.01 15.28 -6.45
N ASN A 226 -9.92 16.04 -6.61
CA ASN A 226 -8.57 15.63 -6.20
C ASN A 226 -8.18 16.08 -4.78
N ALA A 227 -9.12 16.62 -3.99
CA ALA A 227 -8.83 17.02 -2.62
C ALA A 227 -8.45 15.78 -1.78
N ASP A 228 -7.42 15.94 -0.95
CA ASP A 228 -6.84 14.89 -0.12
C ASP A 228 -6.75 15.38 1.34
N CYS A 229 -6.74 14.47 2.31
CA CYS A 229 -6.61 14.85 3.72
C CYS A 229 -5.85 13.78 4.49
N MET A 230 -4.54 13.98 4.59
CA MET A 230 -3.58 13.04 5.13
C MET A 230 -3.35 13.24 6.63
N ASN A 231 -2.64 12.28 7.23
CA ASN A 231 -2.01 12.42 8.55
C ASN A 231 -2.94 12.92 9.66
N GLY A 232 -4.13 12.33 9.73
CA GLY A 232 -5.14 12.65 10.75
C GLY A 232 -5.78 14.04 10.61
N GLY A 233 -5.63 14.70 9.47
CA GLY A 233 -6.36 15.92 9.16
C GLY A 233 -7.89 15.72 9.16
N THR A 234 -8.62 16.78 9.48
CA THR A 234 -10.09 16.77 9.45
C THR A 234 -10.58 17.26 8.10
N PHE A 235 -11.27 16.41 7.36
CA PHE A 235 -11.79 16.75 6.04
C PHE A 235 -13.20 17.34 6.11
N ASN A 236 -13.38 18.55 5.57
CA ASN A 236 -14.68 19.20 5.52
C ASN A 236 -15.35 18.93 4.17
N LEU A 237 -16.38 18.09 4.18
CA LEU A 237 -17.10 17.63 2.98
C LEU A 237 -17.93 18.71 2.28
N THR A 238 -18.26 19.81 2.96
CA THR A 238 -19.00 20.95 2.37
C THR A 238 -18.07 21.91 1.64
N THR A 239 -16.81 22.01 2.04
CA THR A 239 -15.83 22.91 1.42
C THR A 239 -14.78 22.17 0.60
N CYS A 240 -14.69 20.85 0.76
CA CYS A 240 -13.63 20.00 0.20
C CYS A 240 -12.23 20.47 0.61
N LYS A 241 -12.09 20.93 1.85
CA LYS A 241 -10.83 21.41 2.43
C LYS A 241 -10.41 20.54 3.60
N CYS A 242 -9.11 20.27 3.68
CA CYS A 242 -8.52 19.61 4.84
C CYS A 242 -8.14 20.66 5.91
N THR A 243 -8.30 20.31 7.17
CA THR A 243 -7.83 21.10 8.30
C THR A 243 -6.82 20.27 9.09
N CYS A 244 -5.58 20.73 9.13
CA CYS A 244 -4.51 19.99 9.80
C CYS A 244 -4.64 20.04 11.32
N LYS A 245 -4.22 18.96 11.96
CA LYS A 245 -3.97 18.97 13.41
C LYS A 245 -3.02 20.12 13.75
N LYS A 246 -3.15 20.69 14.94
CA LYS A 246 -2.27 21.76 15.44
C LYS A 246 -0.89 21.20 15.78
N GLN A 247 -0.14 20.80 14.76
CA GLN A 247 1.22 20.29 14.85
C GLN A 247 2.08 21.05 13.82
N ALA A 248 3.30 21.41 14.22
CA ALA A 248 4.16 22.31 13.45
C ALA A 248 4.60 21.74 12.08
N PHE A 249 4.47 20.42 11.91
CA PHE A 249 4.96 19.69 10.73
C PHE A 249 3.86 19.33 9.73
N TYR A 250 2.58 19.64 9.98
CA TYR A 250 1.53 19.39 9.00
C TYR A 250 1.12 20.65 8.27
N VAL A 251 1.36 20.66 6.97
CA VAL A 251 1.12 21.82 6.12
C VAL A 251 -0.15 21.68 5.29
N GLN A 252 -0.90 22.77 5.25
CA GLN A 252 -2.01 22.93 4.32
C GLN A 252 -1.51 22.85 2.85
N PRO A 253 -2.36 22.47 1.89
CA PRO A 253 -3.81 22.27 2.00
C PRO A 253 -4.27 20.83 2.28
N TYR A 254 -3.34 19.86 2.37
CA TYR A 254 -3.67 18.42 2.45
C TYR A 254 -3.14 17.73 3.71
N CYS A 255 -2.50 18.50 4.60
CA CYS A 255 -1.82 17.98 5.80
C CYS A 255 -0.69 17.02 5.44
N GLY A 256 0.04 17.36 4.39
CA GLY A 256 1.32 16.74 4.08
C GLY A 256 2.32 17.01 5.20
N LEU A 257 3.23 16.08 5.39
CA LEU A 257 4.34 16.22 6.33
C LEU A 257 5.37 17.20 5.74
N ASN A 258 5.79 18.19 6.53
CA ASN A 258 6.89 19.11 6.26
C ASN A 258 7.88 18.99 7.41
N CYS A 259 9.10 18.61 7.09
CA CYS A 259 10.11 18.20 8.05
C CYS A 259 11.16 19.26 8.33
N THR A 260 11.04 20.42 7.72
CA THR A 260 11.97 21.52 7.89
C THR A 260 11.75 22.22 9.24
N GLY A 261 12.79 22.23 10.10
CA GLY A 261 12.78 23.00 11.35
C GLY A 261 11.84 22.46 12.43
N ILE A 262 11.55 21.15 12.42
CA ILE A 262 10.62 20.55 13.39
C ILE A 262 11.15 20.68 14.81
N THR A 263 10.28 21.17 15.70
CA THR A 263 10.38 20.92 17.14
C THR A 263 9.24 19.98 17.53
N GLN A 264 9.55 18.72 17.83
CA GLN A 264 8.53 17.75 18.23
C GLN A 264 7.98 18.06 19.62
N SER A 265 6.80 17.52 19.91
CA SER A 265 6.26 17.55 21.28
C SER A 265 7.24 16.92 22.25
N SER A 266 7.35 17.48 23.46
CA SER A 266 8.16 16.91 24.56
C SER A 266 7.72 15.52 25.03
N THR A 267 6.58 15.03 24.53
CA THR A 267 6.07 13.67 24.72
C THR A 267 6.69 12.66 23.75
N CYS A 268 7.17 13.10 22.58
CA CYS A 268 7.82 12.23 21.62
C CYS A 268 9.15 11.71 22.19
N GLY A 269 9.42 10.41 21.98
CA GLY A 269 10.57 9.71 22.56
C GLY A 269 10.33 9.13 23.97
N LYS A 270 9.10 9.23 24.50
CA LYS A 270 8.68 8.59 25.75
C LYS A 270 7.51 7.66 25.47
N ALA A 271 7.50 6.47 26.09
CA ALA A 271 6.38 5.54 25.97
C ALA A 271 5.03 6.21 26.30
N PRO A 272 3.95 5.99 25.52
CA PRO A 272 3.86 5.10 24.35
C PRO A 272 4.29 5.75 23.01
N PHE A 273 4.82 6.97 22.99
CA PHE A 273 5.22 7.75 21.81
C PHE A 273 6.72 7.64 21.50
N ASP A 274 7.33 6.50 21.82
CA ASP A 274 8.71 6.16 21.45
C ASP A 274 8.74 5.33 20.15
N SER A 275 9.93 4.93 19.71
CA SER A 275 10.11 4.16 18.48
C SER A 275 9.43 2.79 18.53
N ALA A 276 9.24 2.19 19.71
CA ALA A 276 8.49 0.95 19.85
C ALA A 276 6.99 1.19 19.64
N GLY A 277 6.48 2.31 20.14
CA GLY A 277 5.11 2.76 19.92
C GLY A 277 4.73 2.93 18.47
N CYS A 278 5.67 3.29 17.58
CA CYS A 278 5.41 3.50 16.15
C CYS A 278 4.76 2.29 15.47
N ALA A 279 5.18 1.07 15.83
CA ALA A 279 4.66 -0.16 15.26
C ALA A 279 3.38 -0.67 15.95
N ILE A 280 3.10 -0.19 17.16
CA ILE A 280 2.00 -0.69 18.01
C ILE A 280 0.76 0.19 17.86
N TYR A 281 0.96 1.52 17.83
CA TYR A 281 -0.12 2.50 17.90
C TYR A 281 -0.16 3.32 16.62
N SER A 282 -1.27 3.24 15.89
CA SER A 282 -1.44 3.92 14.60
C SER A 282 -1.34 5.45 14.68
N ASN A 283 -1.59 6.04 15.85
CA ASN A 283 -1.46 7.48 16.05
C ASN A 283 -0.02 7.94 16.32
N VAL A 284 0.89 7.07 16.79
CA VAL A 284 2.26 7.47 17.16
C VAL A 284 3.06 7.97 15.95
N PRO A 285 3.01 7.33 14.77
CA PRO A 285 3.66 7.86 13.58
C PRO A 285 3.07 9.18 13.07
N GLU A 286 1.80 9.48 13.38
CA GLU A 286 1.20 10.78 13.11
C GLU A 286 1.67 11.83 14.15
N ASP A 287 1.66 11.49 15.43
CA ASP A 287 1.96 12.46 16.49
C ASP A 287 3.48 12.73 16.65
N CYS A 288 4.31 11.75 16.32
CA CYS A 288 5.77 11.78 16.47
C CYS A 288 6.50 11.22 15.23
N PRO A 289 6.33 11.85 14.04
CA PRO A 289 6.88 11.34 12.78
C PRO A 289 8.41 11.25 12.73
N ASP A 290 9.14 12.18 13.36
CA ASP A 290 10.60 12.13 13.50
C ASP A 290 11.07 10.95 14.37
N THR A 291 10.46 10.74 15.55
CA THR A 291 10.70 9.54 16.37
C THR A 291 10.48 8.23 15.60
N CYS A 292 9.54 8.23 14.65
CA CYS A 292 9.25 7.09 13.78
C CYS A 292 10.06 7.09 12.47
N GLY A 293 10.99 8.02 12.28
CA GLY A 293 11.88 8.08 11.12
C GLY A 293 11.24 8.55 9.81
N PHE A 294 10.05 9.14 9.84
CA PHE A 294 9.33 9.61 8.65
C PHE A 294 9.84 10.97 8.15
N CYS A 295 10.34 11.81 9.07
CA CYS A 295 10.74 13.18 8.76
C CYS A 295 11.98 13.38 7.87
N PRO A 296 12.96 12.47 7.77
CA PRO A 296 14.00 12.64 6.77
C PRO A 296 13.56 12.27 5.34
N VAL A 297 12.43 11.58 5.13
CA VAL A 297 12.12 10.94 3.84
C VAL A 297 10.80 11.39 3.20
N ALA A 298 9.81 11.83 4.00
CA ALA A 298 8.52 12.27 3.48
C ALA A 298 8.60 13.57 2.65
N ASP A 299 9.52 14.49 2.99
CA ASP A 299 9.69 15.77 2.29
C ASP A 299 10.22 15.61 0.85
N SER A 300 10.95 14.54 0.56
CA SER A 300 11.68 14.38 -0.71
C SER A 300 10.78 14.12 -1.93
N THR A 301 9.47 13.91 -1.73
CA THR A 301 8.51 13.60 -2.82
C THR A 301 7.21 14.42 -2.75
N GLY A 302 7.11 15.38 -1.82
CA GLY A 302 5.84 15.98 -1.42
C GLY A 302 5.46 17.34 -2.03
N SER A 303 6.26 17.93 -2.92
CA SER A 303 5.97 19.29 -3.44
C SER A 303 6.37 19.59 -4.89
N GLY A 304 6.61 18.57 -5.71
CA GLY A 304 6.90 18.77 -7.13
C GLY A 304 6.14 17.76 -7.97
N ASN A 305 5.50 18.22 -9.05
CA ASN A 305 4.94 17.41 -10.11
C ASN A 305 5.73 16.12 -10.33
N VAL A 306 5.28 15.00 -9.75
CA VAL A 306 5.72 13.69 -10.21
C VAL A 306 5.00 13.50 -11.52
N VAL A 307 5.69 13.80 -12.61
CA VAL A 307 5.34 13.27 -13.91
C VAL A 307 5.33 11.76 -13.73
N LEU A 308 4.11 11.22 -13.68
CA LEU A 308 3.83 9.81 -13.74
C LEU A 308 4.66 9.22 -14.90
N PRO A 309 5.25 8.01 -14.77
CA PRO A 309 5.40 7.21 -15.96
C PRO A 309 3.98 6.94 -16.48
N GLY A 310 3.50 7.81 -17.38
CA GLY A 310 2.25 7.62 -18.12
C GLY A 310 2.32 6.27 -18.83
N ALA A 311 1.21 5.56 -19.06
CA ALA A 311 0.07 6.08 -19.81
C ALA A 311 0.53 7.08 -20.90
N ALA A 312 1.48 6.68 -21.73
CA ALA A 312 1.81 7.35 -22.98
C ALA A 312 2.01 6.28 -24.07
N ASN A 313 0.93 6.09 -24.83
CA ASN A 313 0.87 5.96 -26.28
C ASN A 313 2.12 5.46 -27.02
N ASP A 314 1.89 4.45 -27.85
CA ASP A 314 2.55 4.20 -29.13
C ASP A 314 3.30 5.42 -29.69
N VAL A 315 4.62 5.44 -29.50
CA VAL A 315 5.53 6.22 -30.34
C VAL A 315 6.32 5.22 -31.16
N LYS A 316 5.91 5.10 -32.42
CA LYS A 316 6.66 4.46 -33.51
C LYS A 316 8.15 4.78 -33.38
N VAL A 317 8.96 3.76 -33.11
CA VAL A 317 10.41 3.82 -33.32
C VAL A 317 10.66 3.91 -34.82
N ARG A 318 10.72 5.14 -35.36
CA ARG A 318 11.35 5.39 -36.66
C ARG A 318 12.86 5.25 -36.45
N ARG A 319 13.41 4.17 -36.99
CA ARG A 319 14.86 4.03 -37.21
C ARG A 319 15.33 5.15 -38.14
N THR A 320 16.10 6.08 -37.61
CA THR A 320 16.92 6.99 -38.41
C THR A 320 18.37 6.77 -37.98
N PHE A 321 19.05 5.83 -38.64
CA PHE A 321 20.51 5.76 -38.58
C PHE A 321 21.06 6.87 -39.48
N LEU A 322 21.76 7.83 -38.88
CA LEU A 322 22.50 8.86 -39.60
C LEU A 322 23.70 8.23 -40.31
N ILE A 323 23.82 8.60 -41.57
CA ILE A 323 24.96 8.38 -42.47
C ILE A 323 26.06 9.40 -42.15
N GLY A 324 27.31 8.95 -42.20
CA GLY A 324 28.54 9.76 -42.06
C GLY A 324 29.76 8.84 -41.88
N LEU A 325 30.15 8.01 -42.84
CA LEU A 325 30.88 8.27 -44.09
C LEU A 325 32.42 8.42 -43.90
N LEU A 326 33.16 7.37 -44.33
CA LEU A 326 34.52 7.35 -44.97
C LEU A 326 35.73 7.77 -44.08
N LEU A 327 36.95 7.19 -44.11
CA LEU A 327 37.71 6.28 -44.99
C LEU A 327 38.97 5.80 -44.24
N LEU A 328 39.47 4.60 -44.60
CA LEU A 328 40.88 4.14 -44.73
C LEU A 328 40.87 2.61 -44.53
N ALA A 329 40.58 1.84 -45.58
CA ALA A 329 41.52 1.35 -46.61
C ALA A 329 42.52 0.30 -46.09
N SER A 330 42.37 -0.93 -46.62
CA SER A 330 43.39 -1.98 -46.88
C SER A 330 44.19 -2.47 -45.66
N SER A 331 44.44 -3.77 -45.41
CA SER A 331 44.70 -4.86 -46.34
C SER A 331 44.95 -6.14 -45.51
N ILE A 332 44.66 -7.31 -46.11
CA ILE A 332 45.54 -8.50 -46.14
C ILE A 332 45.54 -9.51 -44.95
N GLN A 333 45.15 -10.75 -45.32
CA GLN A 333 45.59 -12.09 -44.88
C GLN A 333 45.39 -12.51 -43.42
N ALA A 334 45.20 -13.78 -43.05
CA ALA A 334 44.86 -15.07 -43.67
C ALA A 334 44.91 -16.10 -42.52
N LEU A 335 44.13 -17.20 -42.60
CA LEU A 335 44.37 -18.54 -42.01
C LEU A 335 44.58 -18.58 -40.48
N PHE A 336 43.75 -19.26 -39.68
CA PHE A 336 43.29 -20.66 -39.74
C PHE A 336 41.93 -20.81 -39.07
#